data_AF-A0A3A6JIS4-F1
#
_entry.id   AF-A0A3A6JIS4-F1
#
_cell.length_a   1.000
_cell.length_b   1.000
_cell.length_c   1.000
_cell.angle_alpha   90.00
_cell.angle_beta   90.00
_cell.angle_gamma   90.00
#
_symmetry.space_group_name_H-M   'P 1'
#
loop_
_entity.id
_entity.type
_entity.pdbx_description
1 polymer ?
#
loop_
_entity_poly.entity_id
_entity_poly.type
_entity_poly.pdbx_seq_one_letter_code
_entity_poly.pdbx_strand_id
1 'polypeptide(L)'
;MRRFIKKQCIIMATLCMALGIVGCGGSNSGNDAKSATQATVQENKDEAKNVYKELNDAVTDIDALADDILNIWHYAIFDASGYTDLYEISVNMGVDYSTLVEVNNKTNYLSVVYIGDKLEGSLTSFSDAIACYIDCRQTDGSIDKINQSLNNVKDSIKSIPESASYYSKLKEYYIEANSFYEFCVSPTGNYDDAGNKVEEFRSKCQGYKSDLSFDLE
;
A
#
# COMPACT_ATOMS: atom_id res chain seq x y z
N MET A 1 29.45 -14.40 -25.40
CA MET A 1 28.47 -15.47 -25.09
C MET A 1 27.61 -14.95 -23.96
N ARG A 2 26.27 -14.79 -23.99
CA ARG A 2 25.17 -15.18 -24.90
C ARG A 2 24.31 -13.93 -25.22
N ARG A 3 23.70 -13.90 -26.41
CA ARG A 3 22.70 -12.92 -26.89
C ARG A 3 21.28 -13.42 -26.58
N PHE A 4 20.30 -12.53 -26.36
CA PHE A 4 18.88 -12.71 -26.75
C PHE A 4 18.20 -11.30 -26.78
N ILE A 5 18.15 -10.64 -27.94
CA ILE A 5 17.01 -10.51 -28.89
C ILE A 5 15.79 -9.77 -28.31
N LYS A 6 15.65 -8.49 -28.71
CA LYS A 6 14.43 -7.67 -28.68
C LYS A 6 13.28 -8.36 -29.45
N LYS A 7 12.06 -8.30 -28.93
CA LYS A 7 10.83 -8.20 -29.74
C LYS A 7 9.84 -7.23 -29.08
N GLN A 8 9.63 -6.10 -29.73
CA GLN A 8 8.40 -5.33 -29.63
C GLN A 8 7.32 -6.08 -30.40
N CYS A 9 6.13 -6.22 -29.83
CA CYS A 9 4.91 -6.51 -30.56
C CYS A 9 3.80 -5.62 -30.01
N ILE A 10 3.51 -4.56 -30.76
CA ILE A 10 2.27 -3.80 -30.72
C ILE A 10 1.15 -4.77 -31.11
N ILE A 11 0.12 -4.92 -30.28
CA ILE A 11 -1.15 -5.52 -30.69
C ILE A 11 -2.22 -4.45 -30.55
N MET A 12 -2.56 -3.90 -31.71
CA MET A 12 -3.78 -3.14 -31.98
C MET A 12 -4.92 -4.16 -32.14
N ALA A 13 -6.00 -4.04 -31.38
CA ALA A 13 -7.27 -4.74 -31.62
C ALA A 13 -8.40 -3.82 -31.12
N THR A 14 -8.86 -2.89 -31.97
CA THR A 14 -10.05 -3.05 -32.84
C THR A 14 -11.33 -3.32 -32.04
N LEU A 15 -12.04 -2.22 -31.78
CA LEU A 15 -13.43 -2.16 -31.38
C LEU A 15 -14.30 -2.80 -32.48
N CYS A 16 -14.93 -3.94 -32.21
CA CYS A 16 -15.98 -4.48 -33.08
C CYS A 16 -17.31 -4.44 -32.33
N MET A 17 -18.06 -3.35 -32.52
CA MET A 17 -19.51 -3.37 -32.36
C MET A 17 -20.11 -4.21 -33.49
N ALA A 18 -20.65 -5.38 -33.15
CA ALA A 18 -21.51 -6.15 -34.05
C ALA A 18 -22.96 -6.06 -33.55
N LEU A 19 -23.70 -5.07 -34.07
CA LEU A 19 -25.16 -5.11 -34.18
C LEU A 19 -25.49 -5.68 -35.57
N GLY A 20 -26.28 -6.75 -35.66
CA GLY A 20 -26.89 -7.18 -36.93
C GLY A 20 -27.18 -8.67 -37.10
N ILE A 21 -28.38 -9.08 -36.65
CA ILE A 21 -29.42 -9.84 -37.38
C ILE A 21 -29.05 -11.12 -38.17
N VAL A 22 -29.63 -12.23 -37.68
CA VAL A 22 -30.21 -13.42 -38.36
C VAL A 22 -29.66 -13.83 -39.73
N GLY A 23 -29.07 -15.03 -39.77
CA GLY A 23 -28.93 -15.87 -40.97
C GLY A 23 -28.73 -17.34 -40.59
N CYS A 24 -29.70 -18.20 -40.93
CA CYS A 24 -29.59 -19.65 -40.82
C CYS A 24 -28.49 -20.18 -41.74
N GLY A 25 -27.54 -20.94 -41.20
CA GLY A 25 -26.55 -21.68 -41.99
C GLY A 25 -25.50 -22.34 -41.11
N GLY A 26 -25.69 -23.63 -40.82
CA GLY A 26 -24.81 -24.40 -39.95
C GLY A 26 -23.39 -24.52 -40.50
N SER A 27 -22.41 -24.15 -39.68
CA SER A 27 -21.03 -24.61 -39.73
C SER A 27 -20.43 -24.45 -38.32
N ASN A 28 -19.70 -25.47 -37.89
CA ASN A 28 -19.27 -25.76 -36.52
C ASN A 28 -18.19 -24.80 -35.98
N SER A 29 -18.42 -23.49 -36.05
CA SER A 29 -17.54 -22.40 -35.59
C SER A 29 -17.89 -21.90 -34.18
N GLY A 30 -18.93 -22.46 -33.57
CA GLY A 30 -19.49 -21.97 -32.30
C GLY A 30 -18.74 -22.40 -31.04
N ASN A 31 -17.88 -23.42 -31.11
CA ASN A 31 -17.14 -23.88 -29.93
C ASN A 31 -15.82 -23.14 -29.73
N ASP A 32 -15.08 -22.84 -30.80
CA ASP A 32 -13.76 -22.21 -30.70
C ASP A 32 -13.84 -20.73 -30.27
N ALA A 33 -14.84 -20.00 -30.78
CA ALA A 33 -15.08 -18.61 -30.36
C ALA A 33 -15.58 -18.54 -28.90
N LYS A 34 -16.37 -19.53 -28.47
CA LYS A 34 -16.92 -19.59 -27.11
C LYS A 34 -15.86 -20.03 -26.09
N SER A 35 -14.96 -20.94 -26.46
CA SER A 35 -13.81 -21.33 -25.63
C SER A 35 -12.77 -20.21 -25.51
N ALA A 36 -12.48 -19.48 -26.59
CA ALA A 36 -11.59 -18.32 -26.55
C ALA A 36 -12.16 -17.19 -25.66
N THR A 37 -13.46 -16.91 -25.78
CA THR A 37 -14.13 -15.89 -24.94
C THR A 37 -14.13 -16.30 -23.46
N GLN A 38 -14.39 -17.57 -23.16
CA GLN A 38 -14.33 -18.08 -21.79
C GLN A 38 -12.92 -18.04 -21.20
N ALA A 39 -11.89 -18.35 -22.00
CA ALA A 39 -10.50 -18.25 -21.58
C ALA A 39 -10.11 -16.81 -21.21
N THR A 40 -10.47 -15.83 -22.04
CA THR A 40 -10.21 -14.41 -21.73
C THR A 40 -10.98 -13.92 -20.51
N VAL A 41 -12.23 -14.35 -20.32
CA VAL A 41 -13.00 -14.02 -19.11
C VAL A 41 -12.36 -14.63 -17.85
N GLN A 42 -11.86 -15.85 -17.93
CA GLN A 42 -11.20 -16.51 -16.80
C GLN A 42 -9.84 -15.87 -16.49
N GLU A 43 -9.02 -15.57 -17.50
CA GLU A 43 -7.74 -14.87 -17.33
C GLU A 43 -7.94 -13.51 -16.65
N ASN A 44 -8.95 -12.74 -17.07
CA ASN A 44 -9.28 -11.45 -16.45
C ASN A 44 -9.73 -11.61 -14.98
N LYS A 45 -10.43 -12.71 -14.67
CA LYS A 45 -10.84 -13.00 -13.29
C LYS A 45 -9.65 -13.42 -12.42
N ASP A 46 -8.75 -14.25 -12.93
CA ASP A 46 -7.56 -14.69 -12.20
C ASP A 46 -6.62 -13.50 -11.92
N GLU A 47 -6.46 -12.60 -12.88
CA GLU A 47 -5.75 -11.34 -12.70
C GLU A 47 -6.39 -10.49 -11.60
N ALA A 48 -7.72 -10.34 -11.62
CA ALA A 48 -8.43 -9.61 -10.57
C ALA A 48 -8.27 -10.24 -9.17
N LYS A 49 -8.20 -11.57 -9.08
CA LYS A 49 -7.90 -12.27 -7.82
C LYS A 49 -6.49 -11.95 -7.32
N ASN A 50 -5.51 -11.92 -8.21
CA ASN A 50 -4.13 -11.54 -7.85
C ASN A 50 -4.08 -10.09 -7.37
N VAL A 51 -4.70 -9.17 -8.10
CA VAL A 51 -4.79 -7.75 -7.70
C VAL A 51 -5.46 -7.58 -6.35
N TYR A 52 -6.57 -8.30 -6.11
CA TYR A 52 -7.26 -8.27 -4.82
C TYR A 52 -6.36 -8.75 -3.68
N LYS A 53 -5.61 -9.83 -3.89
CA LYS A 53 -4.65 -10.34 -2.90
C LYS A 53 -3.53 -9.34 -2.63
N GLU A 54 -2.89 -8.81 -3.67
CA GLU A 54 -1.81 -7.82 -3.51
C GLU A 54 -2.30 -6.54 -2.82
N LEU A 55 -3.52 -6.10 -3.11
CA LEU A 55 -4.14 -4.97 -2.43
C LEU A 55 -4.41 -5.27 -0.95
N ASN A 56 -4.86 -6.49 -0.62
CA ASN A 56 -5.04 -6.90 0.77
C ASN A 56 -3.71 -6.95 1.54
N ASP A 57 -2.66 -7.48 0.92
CA ASP A 57 -1.32 -7.52 1.51
C ASP A 57 -0.80 -6.09 1.75
N ALA A 58 -0.94 -5.19 0.77
CA ALA A 58 -0.58 -3.77 0.94
C ALA A 58 -1.38 -3.09 2.05
N VAL A 59 -2.69 -3.36 2.14
CA VAL A 59 -3.54 -2.81 3.21
C VAL A 59 -3.13 -3.32 4.59
N THR A 60 -2.69 -4.58 4.70
CA THR A 60 -2.15 -5.11 5.96
C THR A 60 -0.87 -4.38 6.37
N ASP A 61 0.03 -4.10 5.42
CA ASP A 61 1.25 -3.34 5.72
C ASP A 61 0.94 -1.88 6.10
N ILE A 62 -0.05 -1.26 5.44
CA ILE A 62 -0.51 0.10 5.78
C ILE A 62 -1.16 0.14 7.16
N ASP A 63 -1.95 -0.87 7.53
CA ASP A 63 -2.60 -0.96 8.84
C ASP A 63 -1.56 -1.10 9.97
N ALA A 64 -0.52 -1.91 9.76
CA ALA A 64 0.61 -2.00 10.69
C ALA A 64 1.36 -0.67 10.82
N LEU A 65 1.60 0.03 9.70
CA LEU A 65 2.20 1.37 9.72
C LEU A 65 1.34 2.36 10.51
N ALA A 66 0.01 2.29 10.38
CA ALA A 66 -0.91 3.16 11.10
C ALA A 66 -0.86 2.94 12.62
N ASP A 67 -0.80 1.67 13.07
CA ASP A 67 -0.60 1.35 14.48
C ASP A 67 0.73 1.90 15.01
N ASP A 68 1.81 1.74 14.25
CA ASP A 68 3.12 2.30 14.64
C ASP A 68 3.07 3.82 14.78
N ILE A 69 2.41 4.51 13.83
CA ILE A 69 2.24 5.97 13.88
C ILE A 69 1.46 6.40 15.13
N LEU A 70 0.37 5.72 15.48
CA LEU A 70 -0.36 6.01 16.71
C LEU A 70 0.50 5.75 17.95
N ASN A 71 1.23 4.64 18.00
CA ASN A 71 2.09 4.31 19.13
C ASN A 71 3.18 5.37 19.35
N ILE A 72 3.79 5.86 18.27
CA ILE A 72 4.85 6.88 18.35
C ILE A 72 4.28 8.23 18.76
N TRP A 73 3.10 8.55 18.25
CA TRP A 73 2.41 9.77 18.64
C TRP A 73 2.04 9.75 20.13
N HIS A 74 1.51 8.62 20.61
CA HIS A 74 1.24 8.41 22.03
C HIS A 74 2.52 8.56 22.86
N TYR A 75 3.58 7.84 22.48
CA TYR A 75 4.87 7.88 23.15
C TYR A 75 5.38 9.32 23.27
N ALA A 76 5.38 10.07 22.17
CA ALA A 76 5.91 11.43 22.15
C ALA A 76 5.08 12.44 22.96
N ILE A 77 3.78 12.22 23.15
CA ILE A 77 2.91 13.13 23.92
C ILE A 77 2.91 12.77 25.41
N PHE A 78 2.80 11.49 25.74
CA PHE A 78 2.44 11.06 27.09
C PHE A 78 3.60 10.42 27.86
N ASP A 79 4.52 9.75 27.17
CA ASP A 79 5.50 8.88 27.81
C ASP A 79 6.93 9.45 27.74
N ALA A 80 7.27 10.13 26.65
CA ALA A 80 8.58 10.72 26.45
C ALA A 80 8.80 11.88 27.43
N SER A 81 9.89 11.81 28.20
CA SER A 81 10.24 12.87 29.15
C SER A 81 11.75 13.05 29.26
N GLY A 82 12.19 14.30 29.17
CA GLY A 82 13.60 14.67 29.34
C GLY A 82 14.54 13.97 28.36
N TYR A 83 15.78 13.75 28.81
CA TYR A 83 16.75 12.93 28.10
C TYR A 83 16.62 11.48 28.56
N THR A 84 16.66 10.56 27.60
CA THR A 84 16.60 9.11 27.82
C THR A 84 17.62 8.45 26.90
N ASP A 85 18.08 7.25 27.27
CA ASP A 85 18.98 6.45 26.43
C ASP A 85 18.44 6.36 25.00
N LEU A 86 19.23 6.76 23.99
CA LEU A 86 18.77 6.77 22.60
C LEU A 86 18.42 5.36 22.10
N TYR A 87 19.03 4.32 22.69
CA TYR A 87 18.62 2.94 22.43
C TYR A 87 17.18 2.67 22.88
N GLU A 88 16.80 3.14 24.06
CA GLU A 88 15.43 3.00 24.58
C GLU A 88 14.43 3.76 23.71
N ILE A 89 14.80 4.95 23.23
CA ILE A 89 13.99 5.68 22.24
C ILE A 89 13.80 4.85 20.97
N SER A 90 14.86 4.22 20.45
CA SER A 90 14.74 3.37 19.25
C SER A 90 13.78 2.21 19.44
N VAL A 91 13.81 1.57 20.62
CA VAL A 91 12.91 0.47 20.99
C VAL A 91 11.47 0.96 21.07
N ASN A 92 11.22 2.09 21.74
CA ASN A 92 9.87 2.66 21.89
C ASN A 92 9.29 3.13 20.56
N MET A 93 10.14 3.60 19.65
CA MET A 93 9.74 3.96 18.27
C MET A 93 9.67 2.74 17.32
N GLY A 94 10.09 1.55 17.77
CA GLY A 94 10.10 0.35 16.95
C GLY A 94 11.07 0.39 15.76
N VAL A 95 12.13 1.20 15.82
CA VAL A 95 13.12 1.38 14.74
C VAL A 95 14.47 0.77 15.10
N ASP A 96 15.26 0.43 14.08
CA ASP A 96 16.65 0.03 14.30
C ASP A 96 17.48 1.20 14.87
N TYR A 97 18.27 0.92 15.90
CA TYR A 97 19.09 1.93 16.58
C TYR A 97 20.11 2.59 15.64
N SER A 98 20.73 1.81 14.74
CA SER A 98 21.72 2.36 13.81
C SER A 98 21.06 3.28 12.78
N THR A 99 19.87 2.92 12.31
CA THR A 99 19.05 3.77 11.44
C THR A 99 18.63 5.05 12.16
N LEU A 100 18.18 4.97 13.41
CA LEU A 100 17.82 6.14 14.22
C LEU A 100 18.99 7.12 14.36
N VAL A 101 20.17 6.61 14.70
CA VAL A 101 21.39 7.41 14.83
C VAL A 101 21.77 8.05 13.50
N GLU A 102 21.73 7.29 12.41
CA GLU A 102 22.05 7.79 11.07
C GLU A 102 21.10 8.91 10.64
N VAL A 103 19.80 8.69 10.76
CA VAL A 103 18.76 9.68 10.42
C VAL A 103 18.92 10.92 11.28
N ASN A 104 19.04 10.75 12.59
CA ASN A 104 19.14 11.90 13.50
C ASN A 104 20.40 12.73 13.22
N ASN A 105 21.53 12.12 12.88
CA ASN A 105 22.75 12.86 12.52
C ASN A 105 22.58 13.70 11.24
N LYS A 106 21.65 13.33 10.35
CA LYS A 106 21.39 14.07 9.10
C LYS A 106 20.38 15.20 9.31
N THR A 107 19.34 14.97 10.11
CA THR A 107 18.17 15.86 10.19
C THR A 107 18.05 16.59 11.53
N ASN A 108 18.65 16.06 12.59
CA ASN A 108 18.57 16.54 13.98
C ASN A 108 17.13 16.59 14.53
N TYR A 109 16.33 15.55 14.28
CA TYR A 109 14.97 15.44 14.84
C TYR A 109 14.96 15.36 16.37
N LEU A 110 15.96 14.71 16.97
CA LEU A 110 16.13 14.58 18.41
C LEU A 110 17.30 15.44 18.87
N SER A 111 17.12 16.10 20.00
CA SER A 111 18.26 16.66 20.73
C SER A 111 19.06 15.51 21.33
N VAL A 112 20.36 15.43 21.03
CA VAL A 112 21.22 14.36 21.52
C VAL A 112 22.42 14.91 22.30
N VAL A 113 22.75 14.27 23.41
CA VAL A 113 23.88 14.62 24.27
C VAL A 113 24.56 13.36 24.79
N TYR A 114 25.84 13.48 25.14
CA TYR A 114 26.53 12.44 25.89
C TYR A 114 26.39 12.70 27.38
N ILE A 115 25.80 11.75 28.12
CA ILE A 115 25.78 11.74 29.58
C ILE A 115 26.62 10.54 30.04
N GLY A 116 27.85 10.83 30.47
CA GLY A 116 28.85 9.79 30.69
C GLY A 116 29.29 9.16 29.37
N ASP A 117 29.12 7.84 29.24
CA ASP A 117 29.42 7.04 28.05
C ASP A 117 28.18 6.74 27.18
N LYS A 118 27.01 7.21 27.59
CA LYS A 118 25.74 6.99 26.88
C LYS A 118 25.37 8.16 25.99
N LEU A 119 24.88 7.82 24.80
CA LEU A 119 24.23 8.77 23.91
C LEU A 119 22.75 8.84 24.29
N GLU A 120 22.36 9.94 24.91
CA GLU A 120 20.97 10.20 25.31
C GLU A 120 20.29 11.11 24.29
N GLY A 121 19.01 10.86 24.04
CA GLY A 121 18.15 11.65 23.16
C GLY A 121 16.97 12.27 23.91
N SER A 122 16.42 13.35 23.37
CA SER A 122 15.19 13.97 23.85
C SER A 122 14.29 14.33 22.66
N LEU A 123 13.03 13.91 22.74
CA LEU A 123 12.00 14.29 21.78
C LEU A 123 11.48 15.68 22.13
N THR A 124 11.66 16.63 21.22
CA THR A 124 11.24 18.03 21.39
C THR A 124 9.81 18.28 20.95
N SER A 125 9.27 17.43 20.08
CA SER A 125 7.88 17.48 19.64
C SER A 125 7.42 16.12 19.11
N PHE A 126 6.10 15.88 19.12
CA PHE A 126 5.52 14.70 18.48
C PHE A 126 5.72 14.71 16.96
N SER A 127 5.74 15.90 16.33
CA SER A 127 5.95 16.02 14.89
C SER A 127 7.35 15.56 14.50
N ASP A 128 8.36 15.92 15.29
CA ASP A 128 9.74 15.46 15.07
C ASP A 128 9.87 13.95 15.31
N ALA A 129 9.18 13.41 16.32
CA ALA A 129 9.17 11.97 16.59
C ALA A 129 8.61 11.19 15.38
N ILE A 130 7.48 11.63 14.83
CA ILE A 130 6.86 11.02 13.66
C ILE A 130 7.74 11.18 12.42
N ALA A 131 8.26 12.37 12.16
CA ALA A 131 9.13 12.60 11.01
C ALA A 131 10.39 11.73 11.08
N CYS A 132 10.99 11.63 12.28
CA CYS A 132 12.12 10.76 12.52
C CYS A 132 11.80 9.30 12.26
N TYR A 133 10.64 8.83 12.71
CA TYR A 133 10.18 7.48 12.44
C TYR A 133 10.03 7.21 10.94
N ILE A 134 9.34 8.09 10.22
CA ILE A 134 9.12 7.95 8.77
C ILE A 134 10.46 7.93 8.04
N ASP A 135 11.40 8.81 8.39
CA ASP A 135 12.74 8.82 7.78
C ASP A 135 13.54 7.54 8.10
N CYS A 136 13.38 6.98 9.30
CA CYS A 136 13.96 5.68 9.64
C CYS A 136 13.39 4.56 8.77
N ARG A 137 12.05 4.51 8.63
CA ARG A 137 11.36 3.52 7.77
C ARG A 137 11.60 3.72 6.29
N GLN A 138 11.89 4.95 5.87
CA GLN A 138 12.33 5.24 4.52
C GLN A 138 13.76 4.74 4.31
N THR A 139 14.65 4.95 5.28
CA THR A 139 16.05 4.53 5.23
C THR A 139 16.20 3.00 5.25
N ASP A 140 15.35 2.29 6.00
CA ASP A 140 15.34 0.81 6.03
C ASP A 140 14.57 0.16 4.86
N GLY A 141 13.92 0.99 4.02
CA GLY A 141 13.18 0.58 2.83
C GLY A 141 11.78 0.03 3.08
N SER A 142 11.26 0.13 4.31
CA SER A 142 9.89 -0.32 4.62
C SER A 142 8.84 0.54 3.92
N ILE A 143 8.99 1.87 3.92
CA ILE A 143 8.09 2.78 3.19
C ILE A 143 8.14 2.54 1.68
N ASP A 144 9.32 2.32 1.13
CA ASP A 144 9.51 2.04 -0.30
C ASP A 144 8.78 0.76 -0.75
N LYS A 145 8.77 -0.28 0.09
CA LYS A 145 8.04 -1.52 -0.20
C LYS A 145 6.54 -1.29 -0.29
N ILE A 146 5.95 -0.57 0.67
CA ILE A 146 4.50 -0.27 0.66
C ILE A 146 4.14 0.56 -0.59
N ASN A 147 4.92 1.60 -0.87
CA ASN A 147 4.74 2.43 -2.06
C ASN A 147 4.84 1.60 -3.35
N GLN A 148 5.82 0.69 -3.43
CA GLN A 148 5.98 -0.20 -4.57
C GLN A 148 4.77 -1.13 -4.73
N SER A 149 4.29 -1.74 -3.65
CA SER A 149 3.10 -2.59 -3.67
C SER A 149 1.87 -1.83 -4.17
N LEU A 150 1.63 -0.61 -3.67
CA LEU A 150 0.52 0.24 -4.13
C LEU A 150 0.66 0.61 -5.61
N ASN A 151 1.87 0.92 -6.10
CA ASN A 151 2.09 1.22 -7.51
C ASN A 151 1.86 -0.01 -8.40
N ASN A 152 2.29 -1.19 -7.98
CA ASN A 152 2.03 -2.44 -8.69
C ASN A 152 0.53 -2.72 -8.77
N VAL A 153 -0.20 -2.57 -7.66
CA VAL A 153 -1.66 -2.71 -7.64
C VAL A 153 -2.33 -1.71 -8.58
N LYS A 154 -1.92 -0.44 -8.53
CA LYS A 154 -2.43 0.63 -9.40
C LYS A 154 -2.29 0.28 -10.89
N ASP A 155 -1.14 -0.26 -11.27
CA ASP A 155 -0.86 -0.61 -12.65
C ASP A 155 -1.61 -1.88 -13.07
N SER A 156 -1.70 -2.86 -12.19
CA SER A 156 -2.42 -4.11 -12.45
C SER A 156 -3.93 -3.92 -12.50
N ILE A 157 -4.53 -3.00 -11.72
CA ILE A 157 -5.96 -2.66 -11.85
C ILE A 157 -6.31 -2.20 -13.28
N LYS A 158 -5.39 -1.57 -14.01
CA LYS A 158 -5.64 -1.09 -15.39
C LYS A 158 -5.77 -2.23 -16.41
N SER A 159 -5.29 -3.43 -16.09
CA SER A 159 -5.42 -4.62 -16.96
C SER A 159 -6.81 -5.23 -16.87
N ILE A 160 -7.56 -4.93 -15.80
CA ILE A 160 -8.91 -5.45 -15.56
C ILE A 160 -9.93 -4.69 -16.45
N PRO A 161 -10.82 -5.39 -17.16
CA PRO A 161 -11.87 -4.73 -17.94
C PRO A 161 -12.83 -3.91 -17.07
N GLU A 162 -13.10 -2.66 -17.44
CA GLU A 162 -14.00 -1.80 -16.66
C GLU A 162 -15.44 -2.31 -16.56
N SER A 163 -15.85 -3.17 -17.51
CA SER A 163 -17.15 -3.83 -17.50
C SER A 163 -17.27 -4.97 -16.49
N ALA A 164 -16.18 -5.36 -15.83
CA ALA A 164 -16.20 -6.40 -14.80
C ALA A 164 -16.93 -5.90 -13.54
N SER A 165 -17.77 -6.74 -12.93
CA SER A 165 -18.59 -6.40 -11.77
C SER A 165 -17.77 -5.87 -10.59
N TYR A 166 -16.57 -6.40 -10.39
CA TYR A 166 -15.67 -6.09 -9.29
C TYR A 166 -14.74 -4.89 -9.56
N TYR A 167 -14.64 -4.38 -10.80
CA TYR A 167 -13.65 -3.35 -11.16
C TYR A 167 -13.83 -2.05 -10.36
N SER A 168 -15.06 -1.52 -10.28
CA SER A 168 -15.32 -0.27 -9.54
C SER A 168 -14.91 -0.40 -8.08
N LYS A 169 -15.25 -1.54 -7.46
CA LYS A 169 -14.99 -1.78 -6.05
C LYS A 169 -13.50 -2.00 -5.76
N LEU A 170 -12.76 -2.69 -6.63
CA LEU A 170 -11.29 -2.78 -6.54
C LEU A 170 -10.62 -1.41 -6.64
N LYS A 171 -11.09 -0.57 -7.58
CA LYS A 171 -10.55 0.78 -7.76
C LYS A 171 -10.82 1.67 -6.56
N GLU A 172 -12.04 1.64 -6.02
CA GLU A 172 -12.40 2.35 -4.78
C GLU A 172 -11.53 1.89 -3.62
N TYR A 173 -11.35 0.57 -3.46
CA TYR A 173 -10.52 0.02 -2.39
C TYR A 173 -9.06 0.49 -2.50
N TYR A 174 -8.49 0.47 -3.70
CA TYR A 174 -7.15 1.02 -3.95
C TYR A 174 -7.05 2.51 -3.62
N ILE A 175 -8.04 3.32 -4.01
CA ILE A 175 -8.04 4.76 -3.73
C ILE A 175 -8.04 5.02 -2.22
N GLU A 176 -8.86 4.30 -1.46
CA GLU A 176 -8.89 4.41 0.01
C GLU A 176 -7.55 4.00 0.62
N ALA A 177 -6.99 2.85 0.21
CA ALA A 177 -5.68 2.39 0.67
C ALA A 177 -4.56 3.39 0.38
N ASN A 178 -4.50 3.91 -0.84
CA ASN A 178 -3.49 4.90 -1.24
C ASN A 178 -3.64 6.22 -0.47
N SER A 179 -4.87 6.72 -0.32
CA SER A 179 -5.12 7.96 0.43
C SER A 179 -4.76 7.82 1.91
N PHE A 180 -5.01 6.66 2.51
CA PHE A 180 -4.68 6.43 3.90
C PHE A 180 -3.18 6.19 4.12
N TYR A 181 -2.52 5.53 3.18
CA TYR A 181 -1.05 5.47 3.14
C TYR A 181 -0.42 6.87 3.09
N GLU A 182 -0.92 7.76 2.23
CA GLU A 182 -0.48 9.17 2.17
C GLU A 182 -0.64 9.90 3.51
N PHE A 183 -1.72 9.61 4.23
CA PHE A 183 -1.88 10.09 5.60
C PHE A 183 -0.84 9.50 6.55
N CYS A 184 -0.55 8.20 6.49
CA CYS A 184 0.41 7.55 7.40
C CYS A 184 1.84 8.10 7.25
N VAL A 185 2.27 8.42 6.03
CA VAL A 185 3.62 8.96 5.78
C VAL A 185 3.75 10.46 6.07
N SER A 186 2.63 11.15 6.25
CA SER A 186 2.59 12.58 6.56
C SER A 186 1.34 12.92 7.39
N PRO A 187 1.23 12.38 8.63
CA PRO A 187 0.02 12.53 9.41
C PRO A 187 -0.17 13.99 9.83
N THR A 188 -1.42 14.42 9.82
CA THR A 188 -1.84 15.78 10.16
C THR A 188 -3.04 15.74 11.09
N GLY A 189 -3.16 16.74 11.96
CA GLY A 189 -4.22 16.84 12.96
C GLY A 189 -3.71 16.59 14.37
N ASN A 190 -4.61 16.14 15.25
CA ASN A 190 -4.28 15.72 16.61
C ASN A 190 -4.37 14.18 16.75
N TYR A 191 -3.93 13.68 17.89
CA TYR A 191 -3.87 12.25 18.19
C TYR A 191 -5.25 11.57 18.11
N ASP A 192 -6.30 12.18 18.67
CA ASP A 192 -7.65 11.59 18.66
C ASP A 192 -8.22 11.52 17.23
N ASP A 193 -8.01 12.57 16.43
CA ASP A 193 -8.41 12.60 15.03
C ASP A 193 -7.67 11.53 14.21
N ALA A 194 -6.40 11.28 14.52
CA ALA A 194 -5.63 10.22 13.88
C ALA A 194 -6.21 8.83 14.22
N GLY A 195 -6.54 8.58 15.49
CA GLY A 195 -7.20 7.35 15.93
C GLY A 195 -8.53 7.11 15.18
N ASN A 196 -9.37 8.14 15.09
CA ASN A 196 -10.63 8.08 14.35
C ASN A 196 -10.42 7.74 12.86
N LYS A 197 -9.40 8.31 12.21
CA LYS A 197 -9.06 7.99 10.82
C LYS A 197 -8.63 6.54 10.64
N VAL A 198 -7.86 5.98 11.58
CA VAL A 198 -7.46 4.57 11.54
C VAL A 198 -8.69 3.66 11.65
N GLU A 199 -9.60 3.95 12.57
CA GLU A 199 -10.84 3.18 12.71
C GLU A 199 -11.74 3.28 11.47
N GLU A 200 -11.89 4.47 10.89
CA GLU A 200 -12.65 4.68 9.65
C GLU A 200 -12.04 3.88 8.49
N PHE A 201 -10.72 3.94 8.33
CA PHE A 201 -9.99 3.18 7.31
C PHE A 201 -10.22 1.68 7.45
N ARG A 202 -10.07 1.13 8.67
CA ARG A 202 -10.28 -0.30 8.95
C ARG A 202 -11.71 -0.73 8.62
N SER A 203 -12.70 0.07 9.02
CA SER A 203 -14.11 -0.19 8.75
C SER A 203 -14.40 -0.23 7.24
N LYS A 204 -13.89 0.75 6.48
CA LYS A 204 -14.03 0.77 5.01
C LYS A 204 -13.34 -0.43 4.36
N CYS A 205 -12.12 -0.77 4.79
CA CYS A 205 -11.38 -1.94 4.29
C CYS A 205 -12.17 -3.23 4.50
N GLN A 206 -12.79 -3.43 5.66
CA GLN A 206 -13.66 -4.58 5.91
C GLN A 206 -14.87 -4.59 4.97
N GLY A 207 -15.49 -3.44 4.73
CA GLY A 207 -16.55 -3.29 3.73
C GLY A 207 -16.11 -3.72 2.33
N TYR A 208 -14.95 -3.23 1.87
CA TYR A 208 -14.38 -3.62 0.57
C TYR A 208 -14.08 -5.12 0.48
N LYS A 209 -13.46 -5.71 1.50
CA LYS A 209 -13.18 -7.16 1.56
C LYS A 209 -14.47 -7.98 1.52
N SER A 210 -15.50 -7.56 2.24
CA SER A 210 -16.80 -8.24 2.22
C SER A 210 -17.44 -8.18 0.84
N ASP A 211 -17.40 -7.02 0.17
CA ASP A 211 -18.00 -6.84 -1.15
C ASP A 211 -17.25 -7.64 -2.24
N LEU A 212 -15.92 -7.75 -2.13
CA LEU A 212 -15.06 -8.37 -3.15
C LEU A 212 -14.88 -9.88 -2.97
N SER A 213 -14.97 -10.40 -1.73
CA SER A 213 -14.75 -11.82 -1.43
C SER A 213 -15.69 -12.75 -2.20
N PHE A 214 -16.95 -12.34 -2.42
CA PHE A 214 -17.91 -13.14 -3.19
C PHE A 214 -17.43 -13.45 -4.62
N ASP A 215 -16.74 -12.50 -5.25
CA ASP A 215 -16.27 -12.63 -6.63
C ASP A 215 -14.82 -13.13 -6.72
N LEU A 216 -13.97 -12.75 -5.75
CA LEU A 216 -12.50 -12.79 -5.88
C LEU A 216 -11.76 -13.67 -4.84
N GLU A 217 -12.40 -14.12 -3.76
CA GLU A 217 -11.87 -15.24 -2.94
C GLU A 217 -12.15 -16.59 -3.61
#